data_AF-A0A380DUR7-F1
#
_entry.id   AF-A0A380DUR7-F1
#
_cell.length_a   1.000
_cell.length_b   1.000
_cell.length_c   1.000
_cell.angle_alpha   90.00
_cell.angle_beta   90.00
_cell.angle_gamma   90.00
#
_symmetry.space_group_name_H-M   'P 1'
#
loop_
_entity.id
_entity.type
_entity.pdbx_description
1 polymer ?
#
loop_
_entity_poly.entity_id
_entity_poly.type
_entity_poly.pdbx_seq_one_letter_code
_entity_poly.pdbx_strand_id
1 'polypeptide(L)'
;MTVQPDVSQSDIDPLYKITKQEVSPQTVKVTGGEEQLNDIAYLKATFKTNKKINGDTKDVAEVTAFDKKLNKLNVSIQPNEVNLQVKVEPFSKKVKVNVKQKGSLADDKELSSIDLEDKEIEIFGSRDDLQNISEVDAEVDLDGISESTEKTVKINLPEHVTKAQPSETKAYINVK
;
A
#
# COMPACT_ATOMS: atom_id res chain seq x y z
N MET A 1 -8.07 -20.12 -25.84
CA MET A 1 -8.88 -19.63 -24.70
C MET A 1 -8.07 -18.59 -23.93
N THR A 2 -8.74 -17.66 -23.24
CA THR A 2 -8.07 -16.53 -22.56
C THR A 2 -7.63 -16.93 -21.16
N VAL A 3 -6.41 -16.56 -20.78
CA VAL A 3 -5.83 -16.81 -19.47
C VAL A 3 -6.01 -15.56 -18.58
N GLN A 4 -6.45 -15.79 -17.35
CA GLN A 4 -6.61 -14.78 -16.32
C GLN A 4 -5.45 -14.86 -15.32
N PRO A 5 -4.85 -13.73 -14.93
CA PRO A 5 -3.90 -13.72 -13.82
C PRO A 5 -4.65 -14.04 -12.51
N ASP A 6 -4.03 -14.82 -11.62
CA ASP A 6 -4.62 -15.22 -10.34
C ASP A 6 -3.57 -15.13 -9.23
N VAL A 7 -3.12 -13.91 -8.92
CA VAL A 7 -2.24 -13.67 -7.76
C VAL A 7 -3.08 -13.30 -6.55
N SER A 8 -2.94 -14.10 -5.49
CA SER A 8 -3.70 -13.91 -4.26
C SER A 8 -3.07 -12.84 -3.39
N GLN A 9 -3.90 -12.10 -2.64
CA GLN A 9 -3.41 -11.10 -1.69
C GLN A 9 -2.52 -11.71 -0.59
N SER A 10 -2.65 -13.01 -0.31
CA SER A 10 -1.77 -13.75 0.61
C SER A 10 -0.33 -13.88 0.13
N ASP A 11 -0.09 -13.77 -1.18
CA ASP A 11 1.25 -13.77 -1.79
C ASP A 11 1.87 -12.36 -1.81
N ILE A 12 1.13 -11.35 -1.34
CA ILE A 12 1.59 -9.97 -1.30
C ILE A 12 1.95 -9.62 0.14
N ASP A 13 2.99 -8.82 0.32
CA ASP A 13 3.31 -8.25 1.61
C ASP A 13 2.09 -7.45 2.14
N PRO A 14 1.67 -7.62 3.42
CA PRO A 14 0.50 -6.93 3.98
C PRO A 14 0.54 -5.40 3.88
N LEU A 15 1.71 -4.81 3.70
CA LEU A 15 1.90 -3.37 3.49
C LEU A 15 1.56 -2.91 2.06
N TYR A 16 1.26 -3.83 1.14
CA TYR A 16 1.08 -3.53 -0.29
C TYR A 16 -0.27 -4.02 -0.83
N LYS A 17 -0.78 -3.31 -1.82
CA LYS A 17 -1.95 -3.68 -2.61
C LYS A 17 -1.56 -3.96 -4.05
N ILE A 18 -2.24 -4.94 -4.65
CA ILE A 18 -2.13 -5.17 -6.09
C ILE A 18 -2.83 -4.03 -6.83
N THR A 19 -2.13 -3.38 -7.76
CA THR A 19 -2.68 -2.32 -8.61
C THR A 19 -2.94 -2.81 -10.03
N LYS A 20 -2.16 -3.79 -10.50
CA LYS A 20 -2.33 -4.37 -11.83
C LYS A 20 -1.83 -5.81 -11.89
N GLN A 21 -2.50 -6.65 -12.67
CA GLN A 21 -2.02 -7.98 -13.03
C GLN A 21 -2.17 -8.18 -14.54
N GLU A 22 -1.15 -8.75 -15.18
CA GLU A 22 -1.11 -8.97 -16.62
C GLU A 22 -0.44 -10.31 -16.94
N VAL A 23 -0.94 -11.00 -17.97
CA VAL A 23 -0.37 -12.26 -18.45
C VAL A 23 0.05 -12.12 -19.91
N SER A 24 1.14 -12.78 -20.28
CA SER A 24 1.63 -12.81 -21.65
C SER A 24 2.24 -14.18 -22.00
N PRO A 25 1.71 -14.90 -23.00
CA PRO A 25 0.57 -14.54 -23.85
C PRO A 25 -0.79 -14.59 -23.12
N GLN A 26 -1.74 -13.76 -23.56
CA GLN A 26 -3.11 -13.74 -23.00
C GLN A 26 -3.97 -14.93 -23.42
N THR A 27 -3.56 -15.65 -24.47
CA THR A 27 -4.31 -16.78 -24.99
C THR A 27 -3.42 -18.01 -25.11
N VAL A 28 -4.02 -19.17 -24.84
CA VAL A 28 -3.38 -20.48 -24.93
C VAL A 28 -4.28 -21.44 -25.70
N LYS A 29 -3.66 -22.46 -26.29
CA LYS A 29 -4.37 -23.60 -26.88
C LYS A 29 -4.70 -24.60 -25.77
N VAL A 30 -5.94 -25.07 -25.73
CA VAL A 30 -6.38 -26.11 -24.79
C VAL A 30 -6.90 -27.30 -25.56
N THR A 31 -6.52 -28.50 -25.15
CA THR A 31 -6.91 -29.77 -25.76
C THR A 31 -7.36 -30.74 -24.67
N GLY A 32 -8.52 -31.37 -24.83
CA GLY A 32 -9.11 -32.29 -23.85
C GLY A 32 -10.34 -32.97 -24.41
N GLY A 33 -11.01 -33.80 -23.60
CA GLY A 33 -12.31 -34.37 -23.97
C GLY A 33 -13.37 -33.28 -24.13
N GLU A 34 -14.34 -33.49 -25.02
CA GLU A 34 -15.38 -32.49 -25.33
C GLU A 34 -16.13 -32.00 -24.07
N GLU A 35 -16.54 -32.93 -23.21
CA GLU A 35 -17.18 -32.62 -21.92
C GLU A 35 -16.28 -31.73 -21.03
N GLN A 36 -15.00 -32.08 -20.91
CA GLN A 36 -14.05 -31.30 -20.11
C GLN A 36 -13.85 -29.90 -20.69
N LEU A 37 -13.76 -29.77 -22.02
CA LEU A 37 -13.61 -28.47 -22.68
C LEU A 37 -14.84 -27.58 -22.47
N ASN A 38 -16.03 -28.17 -22.48
CA ASN A 38 -17.29 -27.47 -22.21
C ASN A 38 -17.42 -27.05 -20.74
N ASP A 39 -16.81 -27.80 -19.82
CA ASP A 39 -16.80 -27.49 -18.39
C ASP A 39 -15.79 -26.41 -17.99
N ILE A 40 -14.81 -26.08 -18.83
CA ILE A 40 -13.83 -25.03 -18.54
C ILE A 40 -14.55 -23.70 -18.35
N ALA A 41 -14.52 -23.19 -17.12
CA ALA A 41 -15.00 -21.86 -16.77
C ALA A 41 -13.84 -20.86 -16.68
N TYR A 42 -12.68 -21.30 -16.19
CA TYR A 42 -11.55 -20.42 -15.91
C TYR A 42 -10.23 -21.05 -16.37
N LEU A 43 -9.35 -20.24 -16.95
CA LEU A 43 -7.93 -20.53 -17.10
C LEU A 43 -7.17 -19.53 -16.25
N LYS A 44 -6.52 -19.99 -15.20
CA LYS A 44 -5.85 -19.13 -14.22
C LYS A 44 -4.35 -19.35 -14.28
N ALA A 45 -3.59 -18.27 -14.32
CA ALA A 45 -2.14 -18.27 -14.24
C ALA A 45 -1.69 -17.89 -12.82
N THR A 46 -0.98 -18.79 -12.16
CA THR A 46 -0.46 -18.61 -10.79
C THR A 46 1.06 -18.74 -10.81
N PHE A 47 1.77 -17.97 -10.00
CA PHE A 47 3.22 -18.16 -9.84
C PHE A 47 3.53 -19.56 -9.33
N LYS A 48 4.62 -20.15 -9.82
CA LYS A 48 5.07 -21.48 -9.37
C LYS A 48 5.63 -21.50 -7.95
N THR A 49 6.09 -20.34 -7.47
CA THR A 49 6.71 -20.19 -6.16
C THR A 49 5.97 -19.12 -5.38
N ASN A 50 5.59 -19.43 -4.14
CA ASN A 50 5.06 -18.44 -3.21
C ASN A 50 6.16 -17.41 -2.93
N LYS A 51 5.95 -16.18 -3.38
CA LYS A 51 6.80 -15.04 -3.06
C LYS A 51 6.03 -14.13 -2.11
N LYS A 52 6.70 -13.47 -1.17
CA LYS A 52 6.14 -12.29 -0.50
C LYS A 52 6.45 -11.09 -1.37
N ILE A 53 5.52 -10.73 -2.25
CA ILE A 53 5.72 -9.65 -3.22
C ILE A 53 5.60 -8.30 -2.50
N ASN A 54 6.69 -7.54 -2.46
CA ASN A 54 6.78 -6.20 -1.88
C ASN A 54 7.18 -5.12 -2.92
N GLY A 55 7.08 -5.46 -4.20
CA GLY A 55 7.40 -4.59 -5.32
C GLY A 55 6.97 -5.20 -6.64
N ASP A 56 6.94 -4.38 -7.70
CA ASP A 56 6.61 -4.82 -9.05
C ASP A 56 7.43 -6.06 -9.43
N THR A 57 6.73 -7.12 -9.83
CA THR A 57 7.34 -8.42 -10.08
C THR A 57 6.83 -8.99 -11.40
N LYS A 58 7.73 -9.66 -12.12
CA LYS A 58 7.41 -10.44 -13.32
C LYS A 58 8.09 -11.79 -13.22
N ASP A 59 7.33 -12.86 -13.38
CA ASP A 59 7.87 -14.22 -13.35
C ASP A 59 7.02 -15.19 -14.18
N VAL A 60 7.52 -16.41 -14.33
CA VAL A 60 6.84 -17.51 -14.99
C VAL A 60 5.70 -18.02 -14.09
N ALA A 61 4.52 -18.17 -14.70
CA ALA A 61 3.33 -18.70 -14.07
C ALA A 61 2.83 -19.93 -14.83
N GLU A 62 2.28 -20.88 -14.07
CA GLU A 62 1.64 -22.07 -14.61
C GLU A 62 0.16 -21.79 -14.88
N VAL A 63 -0.33 -22.20 -16.04
CA VAL A 63 -1.74 -22.07 -16.41
C VAL A 63 -2.48 -23.34 -16.02
N THR A 64 -3.55 -23.21 -15.23
CA THR A 64 -4.43 -24.31 -14.85
C THR A 64 -5.87 -24.02 -15.28
N ALA A 65 -6.55 -25.05 -15.81
CA ALA A 65 -7.97 -24.99 -16.16
C ALA A 65 -8.86 -25.43 -15.00
N PHE A 66 -9.96 -24.71 -14.79
CA PHE A 66 -10.91 -24.97 -13.73
C PHE A 66 -12.36 -24.94 -14.23
N ASP A 67 -13.20 -25.76 -13.62
CA ASP A 67 -14.66 -25.69 -13.80
C ASP A 67 -15.30 -24.54 -13.00
N LYS A 68 -16.62 -24.39 -13.09
CA LYS A 68 -17.39 -23.35 -12.37
C LYS A 68 -17.28 -23.46 -10.84
N LYS A 69 -16.96 -24.63 -10.32
CA LYS A 69 -16.80 -24.93 -8.89
C LYS A 69 -15.33 -24.85 -8.44
N LEU A 70 -14.44 -24.39 -9.32
CA LEU A 70 -12.98 -24.32 -9.11
C LEU A 70 -12.30 -25.70 -8.94
N ASN A 71 -12.89 -26.76 -9.47
CA ASN A 71 -12.20 -28.05 -9.56
C ASN A 71 -11.22 -28.00 -10.74
N LYS A 72 -10.01 -28.53 -10.52
CA LYS A 72 -8.99 -28.64 -11.58
C LYS A 72 -9.43 -29.63 -12.64
N LEU A 73 -9.42 -29.20 -13.90
CA LEU A 73 -9.71 -30.03 -15.06
C LEU A 73 -8.42 -30.62 -15.63
N ASN A 74 -8.47 -31.90 -16.01
CA ASN A 74 -7.33 -32.59 -16.63
C ASN A 74 -7.33 -32.37 -18.14
N VAL A 75 -6.71 -31.28 -18.60
CA VAL A 75 -6.59 -30.89 -20.01
C VAL A 75 -5.14 -30.52 -20.34
N SER A 76 -4.77 -30.63 -21.62
CA SER A 76 -3.46 -30.20 -22.12
C SER A 76 -3.52 -28.73 -22.54
N ILE A 77 -2.55 -27.93 -22.07
CA ILE A 77 -2.48 -26.48 -22.32
C ILE A 77 -1.15 -26.16 -22.98
N GLN A 78 -1.17 -25.38 -24.06
CA GLN A 78 0.03 -24.97 -24.80
C GLN A 78 -0.01 -23.47 -25.18
N PRO A 79 0.97 -22.66 -24.74
CA PRO A 79 1.97 -22.99 -23.71
C PRO A 79 1.30 -23.21 -22.34
N ASN A 80 1.83 -24.14 -21.54
CA ASN A 80 1.38 -24.36 -20.16
C ASN A 80 1.98 -23.35 -19.17
N GLU A 81 2.99 -22.61 -19.61
CA GLU A 81 3.64 -21.54 -18.86
C GLU A 81 3.50 -20.22 -19.60
N VAL A 82 3.22 -19.17 -18.84
CA VAL A 82 3.10 -17.79 -19.35
C VAL A 82 3.88 -16.84 -18.46
N ASN A 83 4.20 -15.65 -18.95
CA ASN A 83 4.73 -14.59 -18.10
C ASN A 83 3.57 -13.93 -17.35
N LEU A 84 3.67 -13.84 -16.03
CA LEU A 84 2.75 -13.12 -15.17
C LEU A 84 3.48 -11.91 -14.57
N GLN A 85 2.91 -10.74 -14.79
CA GLN A 85 3.38 -9.48 -14.24
C GLN A 85 2.37 -8.96 -13.23
N VAL A 86 2.85 -8.58 -12.06
CA VAL A 86 2.07 -7.95 -11.00
C VAL A 86 2.71 -6.62 -10.65
N LYS A 87 1.88 -5.58 -10.59
CA LYS A 87 2.25 -4.29 -10.04
C LYS A 87 1.63 -4.13 -8.66
N VAL A 88 2.43 -3.62 -7.73
CA VAL A 88 2.00 -3.36 -6.36
C VAL A 88 2.40 -1.97 -5.93
N GLU A 89 1.61 -1.40 -5.04
CA GLU A 89 1.90 -0.13 -4.38
C GLU A 89 1.69 -0.29 -2.90
N PRO A 90 2.44 0.44 -2.05
CA PRO A 90 2.19 0.41 -0.62
C PRO A 90 0.79 0.94 -0.32
N PHE A 91 0.17 0.42 0.74
CA PHE A 91 -0.99 1.05 1.32
C PHE A 91 -0.57 2.37 1.96
N SER A 92 -1.36 3.41 1.67
CA SER A 92 -1.16 4.73 2.21
C SER A 92 -2.50 5.40 2.51
N LYS A 93 -2.47 6.38 3.41
CA LYS A 93 -3.62 7.20 3.77
C LYS A 93 -3.16 8.62 4.05
N LYS A 94 -3.91 9.60 3.57
CA LYS A 94 -3.71 11.00 3.94
C LYS A 94 -4.45 11.31 5.25
N VAL A 95 -3.74 11.94 6.18
CA VAL A 95 -4.23 12.25 7.52
C VAL A 95 -3.79 13.64 7.94
N LYS A 96 -4.61 14.29 8.78
CA LYS A 96 -4.31 15.64 9.29
C LYS A 96 -3.22 15.58 10.36
N VAL A 97 -2.43 16.65 10.45
CA VAL A 97 -1.44 16.84 11.51
C VAL A 97 -2.00 17.78 12.56
N ASN A 98 -2.06 17.30 13.80
CA ASN A 98 -2.45 18.07 14.97
C ASN A 98 -1.21 18.59 15.70
N VAL A 99 -1.25 19.86 16.08
CA VAL A 99 -0.18 20.47 16.87
C VAL A 99 -0.38 20.13 18.34
N LYS A 100 0.61 19.48 18.95
CA LYS A 100 0.72 19.31 20.40
C LYS A 100 1.78 20.25 20.94
N GLN A 101 1.39 21.14 21.84
CA GLN A 101 2.33 22.07 22.46
C GLN A 101 2.99 21.40 23.66
N LYS A 102 4.29 21.65 23.83
CA LYS A 102 5.05 21.22 24.99
C LYS A 102 5.85 22.39 25.55
N GLY A 103 5.99 22.41 26.86
CA GLY A 103 6.66 23.49 27.56
C GLY A 103 5.79 24.74 27.66
N SER A 104 6.43 25.86 27.95
CA SER A 104 5.81 27.17 28.10
C SER A 104 6.69 28.25 27.51
N LEU A 105 6.07 29.32 27.01
CA LEU A 105 6.79 30.51 26.57
C LEU A 105 7.48 31.21 27.76
N ALA A 106 8.44 32.09 27.45
CA ALA A 106 9.09 32.91 28.46
C ALA A 106 8.11 33.84 29.21
N ASP A 107 8.45 34.17 30.46
CA ASP A 107 7.66 35.04 31.36
C ASP A 107 7.60 36.48 30.81
N ASP A 108 6.63 36.74 29.93
CA ASP A 108 6.20 38.03 29.34
C ASP A 108 5.61 37.87 27.92
N LYS A 109 5.59 36.65 27.37
CA LYS A 109 5.08 36.37 26.02
C LYS A 109 3.75 35.63 26.01
N GLU A 110 2.93 35.95 25.02
CA GLU A 110 1.70 35.20 24.71
C GLU A 110 1.81 34.53 23.34
N LEU A 111 1.35 33.28 23.25
CA LEU A 111 1.25 32.57 21.99
C LEU A 111 0.11 33.17 21.16
N SER A 112 0.41 33.60 19.93
CA SER A 112 -0.58 34.10 18.98
C SER A 112 -1.12 32.97 18.09
N SER A 113 -0.23 32.27 17.37
CA SER A 113 -0.59 31.10 16.56
C SER A 113 0.57 30.14 16.40
N ILE A 114 0.24 28.89 16.05
CA ILE A 114 1.19 27.92 15.51
C ILE A 114 0.59 27.39 14.22
N ASP A 115 1.29 27.61 13.11
CA ASP A 115 0.89 27.15 11.79
C ASP A 115 1.89 26.12 11.27
N LEU A 116 1.40 24.97 10.79
CA LEU A 116 2.24 23.99 10.12
C LEU A 116 2.27 24.25 8.61
N GLU A 117 3.46 24.11 8.02
CA GLU A 117 3.65 24.11 6.56
C GLU A 117 2.81 22.97 5.93
N ASP A 118 2.89 21.77 6.51
CA ASP A 118 2.12 20.60 6.09
C ASP A 118 1.00 20.30 7.08
N LYS A 119 -0.23 20.65 6.71
CA LYS A 119 -1.44 20.37 7.51
C LYS A 119 -1.99 18.95 7.32
N GLU A 120 -1.58 18.30 6.24
CA GLU A 120 -1.95 16.94 5.88
C GLU A 120 -0.72 16.23 5.33
N ILE A 121 -0.51 14.98 5.75
CA ILE A 121 0.60 14.15 5.31
C ILE A 121 0.09 12.79 4.86
N GLU A 122 0.93 12.05 4.14
CA GLU A 122 0.66 10.67 3.77
C GLU A 122 1.38 9.71 4.71
N ILE A 123 0.62 8.82 5.36
CA ILE A 123 1.14 7.74 6.21
C ILE A 123 1.04 6.40 5.48
N PHE A 124 1.97 5.50 5.77
CA PHE A 124 2.09 4.17 5.17
C PHE A 124 2.09 3.10 6.26
N GLY A 125 1.45 1.96 5.98
CA GLY A 125 1.24 0.90 6.97
C GLY A 125 0.36 -0.21 6.39
N SER A 126 -0.02 -1.18 7.20
CA SER A 126 -0.99 -2.18 6.75
C SER A 126 -2.36 -1.53 6.59
N ARG A 127 -3.22 -2.11 5.75
CA ARG A 127 -4.60 -1.61 5.57
C ARG A 127 -5.35 -1.51 6.90
N ASP A 128 -5.16 -2.51 7.78
CA ASP A 128 -5.88 -2.60 9.04
C ASP A 128 -5.40 -1.58 10.08
N ASP A 129 -4.12 -1.21 10.04
CA ASP A 129 -3.57 -0.17 10.92
C ASP A 129 -4.02 1.21 10.45
N LEU A 130 -3.93 1.47 9.14
CA LEU A 130 -4.28 2.77 8.55
C LEU A 130 -5.76 3.11 8.67
N GLN A 131 -6.67 2.12 8.70
CA GLN A 131 -8.11 2.39 8.75
C GLN A 131 -8.50 3.18 10.00
N ASN A 132 -7.84 2.91 11.13
CA ASN A 132 -8.19 3.47 12.44
C ASN A 132 -7.49 4.81 12.74
N ILE A 133 -6.58 5.25 11.88
CA ILE A 133 -5.81 6.49 12.07
C ILE A 133 -6.46 7.62 11.29
N SER A 134 -7.01 8.62 11.97
CA SER A 134 -7.59 9.83 11.37
C SER A 134 -6.63 11.02 11.34
N GLU A 135 -5.71 11.05 12.30
CA GLU A 135 -4.81 12.17 12.57
C GLU A 135 -3.50 11.67 13.20
N VAL A 136 -2.47 12.50 13.10
CA VAL A 136 -1.16 12.29 13.73
C VAL A 136 -0.74 13.57 14.44
N ASP A 137 0.11 13.43 15.46
CA ASP A 137 0.54 14.57 16.27
C ASP A 137 1.93 15.05 15.85
N ALA A 138 2.13 16.37 15.84
CA ALA A 138 3.44 17.01 15.77
C ALA A 138 3.66 17.80 17.08
N GLU A 139 4.69 17.42 17.82
CA GLU A 139 5.03 18.09 19.09
C GLU A 139 5.89 19.32 18.81
N VAL A 140 5.42 20.49 19.25
CA VAL A 140 6.10 21.79 19.12
C VAL A 140 6.54 22.23 20.51
N ASP A 141 7.85 22.26 20.72
CA ASP A 141 8.45 22.73 21.96
C ASP A 141 8.56 24.27 21.97
N LEU A 142 7.87 24.88 22.93
CA LEU A 142 7.77 26.32 23.14
C LEU A 142 8.83 26.87 24.11
N ASP A 143 9.56 26.00 24.82
CA ASP A 143 10.53 26.43 25.81
C ASP A 143 11.63 27.30 25.16
N GLY A 144 11.91 28.43 25.80
CA GLY A 144 12.96 29.37 25.37
C GLY A 144 12.60 30.22 24.13
N ILE A 145 11.37 30.18 23.64
CA ILE A 145 10.91 31.06 22.54
C ILE A 145 10.49 32.42 23.11
N SER A 146 11.22 33.47 22.72
CA SER A 146 10.93 34.87 23.09
C SER A 146 10.49 35.74 21.91
N GLU A 147 10.68 35.28 20.67
CA GLU A 147 10.32 35.97 19.43
C GLU A 147 9.75 34.97 18.42
N SER A 148 8.94 35.46 17.46
CA SER A 148 8.34 34.62 16.43
C SER A 148 9.41 33.94 15.60
N THR A 149 9.26 32.63 15.37
CA THR A 149 10.31 31.80 14.76
C THR A 149 9.71 30.63 13.98
N GLU A 150 10.55 29.99 13.16
CA GLU A 150 10.23 28.70 12.53
C GLU A 150 11.06 27.58 13.16
N LYS A 151 10.43 26.43 13.41
CA LYS A 151 11.10 25.21 13.86
C LYS A 151 10.70 24.04 12.99
N THR A 152 11.66 23.22 12.60
CA THR A 152 11.38 21.90 12.03
C THR A 152 10.91 20.97 13.14
N VAL A 153 9.72 20.41 13.00
CA VAL A 153 9.12 19.49 13.95
C VAL A 153 8.91 18.11 13.32
N LYS A 154 9.27 17.07 14.07
CA LYS A 154 9.07 15.69 13.64
C LYS A 154 7.63 15.28 13.89
N ILE A 155 7.11 14.46 13.00
CA ILE A 155 5.76 13.92 13.13
C ILE A 155 5.84 12.65 13.97
N ASN A 156 5.03 12.60 15.03
CA ASN A 156 4.92 11.43 15.88
C ASN A 156 4.02 10.41 15.19
N LEU A 157 4.64 9.31 14.73
CA LEU A 157 3.92 8.25 14.06
C LEU A 157 3.22 7.35 15.09
N PRO A 158 1.92 7.06 14.90
CA PRO A 158 1.22 6.04 15.70
C PRO A 158 1.89 4.67 15.57
N GLU A 159 1.61 3.78 16.52
CA GLU A 159 2.06 2.39 16.42
C GLU A 159 1.60 1.77 15.10
N HIS A 160 2.44 0.91 14.54
CA HIS A 160 2.20 0.16 13.29
C HIS A 160 2.15 1.01 11.99
N VAL A 161 2.39 2.32 12.05
CA VAL A 161 2.74 3.14 10.88
C VAL A 161 4.22 2.95 10.57
N THR A 162 4.55 2.58 9.34
CA THR A 162 5.92 2.29 8.92
C THR A 162 6.66 3.52 8.42
N LYS A 163 5.93 4.49 7.85
CA LYS A 163 6.50 5.71 7.26
C LYS A 163 5.45 6.83 7.21
N ALA A 164 5.91 8.08 7.25
CA ALA A 164 5.14 9.24 6.80
C ALA A 164 5.91 10.06 5.77
N GLN A 165 5.16 10.80 4.95
CA GLN A 165 5.69 11.70 3.95
C GLN A 165 4.88 13.02 3.91
N PRO A 166 5.51 14.16 4.23
CA PRO A 166 6.87 14.28 4.81
C PRO A 166 6.96 13.67 6.22
N SER A 167 8.17 13.37 6.71
CA SER A 167 8.41 12.84 8.07
C SER A 167 8.58 13.92 9.13
N GLU A 168 8.78 15.16 8.69
CA GLU A 168 8.92 16.37 9.48
C GLU A 168 8.31 17.53 8.70
N THR A 169 7.86 18.56 9.42
CA THR A 169 7.26 19.75 8.82
C THR A 169 7.76 20.99 9.53
N LYS A 170 7.66 22.16 8.89
CA LYS A 170 7.96 23.42 9.56
C LYS A 170 6.76 23.91 10.35
N ALA A 171 6.99 24.27 11.61
CA ALA A 171 6.05 24.98 12.45
C ALA A 171 6.46 26.46 12.54
N TYR A 172 5.55 27.34 12.16
CA TYR A 172 5.66 28.79 12.31
C TYR A 172 4.99 29.21 13.61
N ILE A 173 5.80 29.67 14.56
CA ILE A 173 5.38 30.00 15.92
C ILE A 173 5.34 31.52 16.02
N ASN A 174 4.16 32.08 16.22
CA ASN A 174 3.97 33.52 16.34
C ASN A 174 3.67 33.87 17.80
N VAL A 175 4.46 34.80 18.36
CA VAL A 175 4.30 35.30 19.74
C VAL A 175 4.06 36.81 19.74
N LYS A 176 3.44 37.33 20.79
CA LYS A 176 3.17 38.77 21.00
C LYS A 176 3.54 39.19 22.42
#